data_AF-A0AAD4GJS3-F1
#
_entry.id   AF-A0AAD4GJS3-F1
#
_cell.length_a   1.000
_cell.length_b   1.000
_cell.length_c   1.000
_cell.angle_alpha   90.00
_cell.angle_beta   90.00
_cell.angle_gamma   90.00
#
_symmetry.space_group_name_H-M   'P 1'
#
loop_
_entity.id
_entity.type
_entity.pdbx_description
1 polymer ?
#
loop_
_entity_poly.entity_id
_entity_poly.type
_entity_poly.pdbx_seq_one_letter_code
_entity_poly.pdbx_strand_id
1 'polypeptide(L)'
;TLDRRHEYLSKGAKQVAKFMPCFNRPYRILVADPMTSFYTLKLPTHSYMSLTFHVSQLQAFIVNDPMLFPTHVPTQPKLVLMPDGKLEHHIDHIIEEQYVGHGKQYLVCWSGFGPADNEWLSWKDLDKCKALDIW
;
A
#
# COMPACT_ATOMS: atom_id res chain seq x y z
N THR A 1 -9.20 -14.39 -10.43
CA THR A 1 -10.11 -13.57 -11.24
C THR A 1 -9.38 -13.10 -12.47
N LEU A 2 -9.92 -13.44 -13.66
CA LEU A 2 -9.30 -13.26 -14.98
C LEU A 2 -8.80 -11.83 -15.27
N ASP A 3 -9.33 -10.83 -14.57
CA ASP A 3 -9.02 -9.42 -14.78
C ASP A 3 -7.73 -8.93 -14.09
N ARG A 4 -7.22 -9.66 -13.10
CA ARG A 4 -6.06 -9.20 -12.29
C ARG A 4 -4.78 -9.05 -13.13
N ARG A 5 -4.56 -9.96 -14.08
CA ARG A 5 -3.39 -9.92 -14.96
C ARG A 5 -3.48 -8.77 -15.94
N HIS A 6 -4.67 -8.54 -16.48
CA HIS A 6 -4.92 -7.43 -17.40
C HIS A 6 -4.75 -6.08 -16.69
N GLU A 7 -5.37 -5.93 -15.51
CA GLU A 7 -5.25 -4.74 -14.66
C GLU A 7 -3.80 -4.45 -14.23
N TYR A 8 -3.03 -5.50 -13.89
CA TYR A 8 -1.61 -5.36 -13.58
C TYR A 8 -0.82 -4.84 -14.79
N LEU A 9 -0.99 -5.47 -15.95
CA LEU A 9 -0.28 -5.06 -17.16
C LEU A 9 -0.68 -3.67 -17.68
N SER A 10 -1.90 -3.20 -17.37
CA SER A 10 -2.39 -1.89 -17.82
C SER A 10 -1.89 -0.70 -16.97
N LYS A 11 -1.28 -0.92 -15.80
CA LYS A 11 -0.83 0.15 -14.89
C LYS A 11 0.48 0.86 -15.29
N GLY A 12 1.06 0.57 -16.47
CA GLY A 12 2.15 1.36 -17.05
C GLY A 12 3.09 0.58 -17.97
N ALA A 13 3.88 1.31 -18.77
CA ALA A 13 4.67 0.78 -19.89
C ALA A 13 5.84 -0.19 -19.53
N LYS A 14 6.03 -0.54 -18.25
CA LYS A 14 7.17 -1.37 -17.80
C LYS A 14 6.79 -2.56 -16.90
N GLN A 15 5.50 -2.89 -16.75
CA GLN A 15 5.09 -4.05 -15.95
C GLN A 15 5.07 -5.32 -16.82
N VAL A 16 5.76 -6.38 -16.37
CA VAL A 16 5.70 -7.70 -17.01
C VAL A 16 5.05 -8.70 -16.07
N ALA A 17 4.22 -9.59 -16.62
CA ALA A 17 3.41 -10.53 -15.84
C ALA A 17 4.24 -11.46 -14.93
N LYS A 18 5.53 -11.64 -15.22
CA LYS A 18 6.46 -12.45 -14.40
C LYS A 18 6.62 -11.89 -12.97
N PHE A 19 6.46 -10.57 -12.79
CA PHE A 19 6.53 -9.91 -11.49
C PHE A 19 5.16 -9.62 -10.88
N MET A 20 4.07 -10.08 -11.52
CA MET A 20 2.75 -9.95 -10.93
C MET A 20 2.70 -10.80 -9.66
N PRO A 21 2.30 -10.22 -8.50
CA PRO A 21 2.15 -11.00 -7.29
C PRO A 21 1.17 -12.15 -7.51
N CYS A 22 1.56 -13.38 -7.15
CA CYS A 22 0.70 -14.55 -7.33
C CYS A 22 -0.47 -14.55 -6.33
N PHE A 23 -0.18 -14.26 -5.05
CA PHE A 23 -1.16 -14.27 -3.98
C PHE A 23 -1.63 -12.86 -3.65
N ASN A 24 -2.83 -12.77 -3.09
CA ASN A 24 -3.33 -11.54 -2.48
C ASN A 24 -2.92 -11.57 -0.99
N ARG A 25 -2.80 -10.40 -0.39
CA ARG A 25 -2.40 -10.12 1.01
C ARG A 25 -2.76 -11.23 2.02
N PRO A 26 -2.03 -11.33 3.14
CA PRO A 26 -2.39 -12.28 4.19
C PRO A 26 -3.80 -12.02 4.72
N TYR A 27 -4.62 -13.07 4.79
CA TYR A 27 -5.95 -13.05 5.38
C TYR A 27 -6.02 -14.02 6.57
N ARG A 28 -6.85 -13.70 7.55
CA ARG A 28 -7.09 -14.59 8.69
C ARG A 28 -8.04 -15.71 8.30
N ILE A 29 -7.74 -16.93 8.71
CA ILE A 29 -8.65 -18.07 8.59
C ILE A 29 -9.72 -17.94 9.69
N LEU A 30 -10.99 -18.00 9.30
CA LEU A 30 -12.15 -18.03 10.20
C LEU A 30 -12.57 -19.47 10.51
N VAL A 31 -12.59 -20.32 9.49
CA VAL A 31 -12.99 -21.72 9.60
C VAL A 31 -12.03 -22.55 8.77
N ALA A 32 -11.55 -23.66 9.33
CA ALA A 32 -10.76 -24.66 8.64
C ALA A 32 -11.58 -25.95 8.58
N ASP A 33 -11.71 -26.52 7.38
CA ASP A 33 -12.21 -27.88 7.17
C ASP A 33 -11.10 -28.74 6.57
N PRO A 34 -10.27 -29.38 7.42
CA PRO A 34 -9.18 -30.23 6.96
C PRO A 34 -9.66 -31.46 6.17
N MET A 35 -10.90 -31.93 6.41
CA MET A 35 -11.42 -33.13 5.76
C MET A 35 -11.64 -32.89 4.27
N THR A 36 -12.16 -31.72 3.92
CA THR A 36 -12.42 -31.34 2.52
C THR A 36 -11.35 -30.42 1.94
N SER A 37 -10.34 -30.07 2.74
CA SER A 37 -9.26 -29.14 2.37
C SER A 37 -9.75 -27.74 1.98
N PHE A 38 -10.88 -27.31 2.55
CA PHE A 38 -11.44 -25.97 2.37
C PHE A 38 -11.23 -25.09 3.59
N TYR A 39 -10.96 -23.81 3.35
CA TYR A 39 -10.72 -22.82 4.38
C TYR A 39 -11.51 -21.55 4.08
N THR A 40 -12.19 -21.03 5.09
CA THR A 40 -12.92 -19.76 5.00
C THR A 40 -12.06 -18.63 5.54
N LEU A 41 -11.83 -17.60 4.73
CA LEU A 41 -10.99 -16.44 5.07
C LEU A 41 -11.84 -15.22 5.46
N LYS A 42 -11.28 -14.38 6.33
CA LYS A 42 -11.83 -13.05 6.63
C LYS A 42 -11.40 -12.06 5.54
N LEU A 43 -12.23 -11.93 4.51
CA LEU A 43 -12.05 -10.92 3.46
C LEU A 43 -12.74 -9.59 3.83
N PRO A 44 -12.31 -8.45 3.25
CA PRO A 44 -13.02 -7.18 3.37
C PRO A 44 -14.45 -7.28 2.83
N THR A 45 -15.39 -6.57 3.45
CA THR A 45 -16.82 -6.62 3.11
C THR A 45 -17.14 -6.25 1.65
N HIS A 46 -16.28 -5.45 1.00
CA HIS A 46 -16.43 -5.06 -0.41
C HIS A 46 -15.78 -6.06 -1.39
N SER A 47 -15.29 -7.20 -0.91
CA SER A 47 -14.70 -8.22 -1.76
C SER A 47 -15.80 -9.01 -2.48
N TYR A 48 -15.87 -8.90 -3.80
CA TYR A 48 -16.73 -9.74 -4.65
C TYR A 48 -16.23 -11.19 -4.79
N MET A 49 -15.30 -11.63 -3.92
CA MET A 49 -14.69 -12.95 -3.97
C MET A 49 -15.38 -13.92 -3.00
N SER A 50 -15.31 -15.21 -3.31
CA SER A 50 -15.71 -16.26 -2.37
C SER A 50 -14.94 -16.13 -1.06
N LEU A 51 -15.59 -16.42 0.07
CA LEU A 51 -14.92 -16.45 1.37
C LEU A 51 -14.19 -17.78 1.60
N THR A 52 -14.63 -18.85 0.94
CA THR A 52 -14.09 -20.21 1.09
C THR A 52 -13.23 -20.59 -0.11
N PHE A 53 -12.03 -21.09 0.17
CA PHE A 53 -11.02 -21.46 -0.82
C PHE A 53 -10.49 -22.86 -0.53
N HIS A 54 -10.17 -23.60 -1.58
CA HIS A 54 -9.45 -24.86 -1.45
C HIS A 54 -7.98 -24.60 -1.11
N VAL A 55 -7.32 -25.49 -0.36
CA VAL A 55 -5.93 -25.35 0.09
C VAL A 55 -4.94 -25.07 -1.04
N SER A 56 -5.19 -25.59 -2.25
CA SER A 56 -4.34 -25.37 -3.44
C SER A 56 -4.31 -23.91 -3.93
N GLN A 57 -5.28 -23.08 -3.50
CA GLN A 57 -5.34 -21.66 -3.83
C GLN A 57 -4.75 -20.78 -2.71
N LEU A 58 -4.31 -21.39 -1.62
CA LEU A 58 -3.80 -20.71 -0.44
C LEU A 58 -2.31 -20.95 -0.29
N GLN A 59 -1.63 -19.95 0.25
CA GLN A 59 -0.26 -20.08 0.71
C GLN A 59 -0.19 -19.60 2.15
N ALA A 60 0.48 -20.39 3.00
CA ALA A 60 0.70 -20.00 4.38
C ALA A 60 1.53 -18.71 4.42
N PHE A 61 1.04 -17.71 5.14
CA PHE A 61 1.78 -16.49 5.38
C PHE A 61 2.79 -16.72 6.51
N ILE A 62 4.07 -16.58 6.19
CA ILE A 62 5.17 -16.67 7.15
C ILE A 62 5.64 -15.25 7.41
N VAL A 63 5.60 -14.83 8.69
CA VAL A 63 6.11 -13.52 9.10
C VAL A 63 7.63 -13.51 8.89
N ASN A 64 8.15 -12.43 8.30
CA ASN A 64 9.58 -12.27 8.10
C ASN A 64 10.30 -12.20 9.45
N ASP A 65 11.33 -13.02 9.64
CA ASP A 65 12.23 -12.92 10.78
C ASP A 65 13.25 -11.79 10.51
N PRO A 66 13.21 -10.67 11.25
CA PRO A 66 14.10 -9.53 11.01
C PRO A 66 15.57 -9.84 11.35
N MET A 67 15.85 -10.85 12.17
CA MET A 67 17.23 -11.25 12.50
C MET A 67 17.86 -12.07 11.39
N LEU A 68 17.08 -12.91 10.71
CA LEU A 68 17.58 -13.74 9.61
C LEU A 68 17.54 -13.00 8.27
N PHE A 69 16.53 -12.16 8.04
CA PHE A 69 16.29 -11.46 6.78
C PHE A 69 16.02 -9.97 7.01
N PRO A 70 17.02 -9.19 7.46
CA PRO A 70 16.84 -7.76 7.75
C PRO A 70 16.47 -6.95 6.49
N THR A 71 16.93 -7.38 5.32
CA THR A 71 16.64 -6.72 4.03
C THR A 71 15.22 -6.95 3.49
N HIS A 72 14.47 -7.91 4.03
CA HIS A 72 13.10 -8.19 3.59
C HIS A 72 12.06 -7.27 4.23
N VAL A 73 12.42 -6.55 5.29
CA VAL A 73 11.60 -5.49 5.86
C VAL A 73 11.95 -4.21 5.10
N PRO A 74 11.02 -3.62 4.32
CA PRO A 74 11.28 -2.31 3.74
C PRO A 74 11.55 -1.34 4.88
N THR A 75 12.68 -0.62 4.81
CA THR A 75 13.02 0.43 5.79
C THR A 75 11.86 1.41 5.81
N GLN A 76 11.03 1.35 6.86
CA GLN A 76 9.97 2.32 7.03
C GLN A 76 10.64 3.68 7.22
N PRO A 77 10.31 4.68 6.40
CA PRO A 77 10.89 6.00 6.53
C PRO A 77 10.56 6.58 7.90
N LYS A 78 11.57 7.20 8.50
CA LYS A 78 11.53 7.62 9.90
C LYS A 78 10.47 8.71 10.09
N LEU A 79 9.56 8.49 11.04
CA LEU A 79 8.64 9.53 11.50
C LEU A 79 9.41 10.64 12.24
N VAL A 80 9.07 11.89 11.97
CA VAL A 80 9.65 13.07 12.62
C VAL A 80 8.76 13.49 13.77
N LEU A 81 9.36 13.74 14.95
CA LEU A 81 8.64 14.28 16.10
C LEU A 81 8.44 15.79 15.91
N MET A 82 7.19 16.20 15.75
CA MET A 82 6.79 17.60 15.70
C MET A 82 6.82 18.24 17.11
N PRO A 83 6.95 19.58 17.22
CA PRO A 83 6.93 20.30 18.49
C PRO A 83 5.66 20.09 19.33
N ASP A 84 4.56 19.68 18.71
CA ASP A 84 3.28 19.35 19.37
C ASP A 84 3.24 17.91 19.92
N GLY A 85 4.33 17.15 19.77
CA GLY A 85 4.48 15.78 20.24
C GLY A 85 3.94 14.72 19.28
N LYS A 86 3.46 15.10 18.08
CA LYS A 86 2.99 14.14 17.09
C LYS A 86 4.11 13.62 16.20
N LEU A 87 3.96 12.38 15.75
CA LEU A 87 4.84 11.76 14.78
C LEU A 87 4.25 11.96 13.39
N GLU A 88 4.94 12.73 12.55
CA GLU A 88 4.50 13.04 11.18
C GLU A 88 5.58 12.66 10.16
N HIS A 89 5.18 12.37 8.93
CA HIS A 89 6.12 12.11 7.84
C HIS A 89 6.69 13.43 7.31
N HIS A 90 7.99 13.44 7.01
CA HIS A 90 8.62 14.60 6.41
C HIS A 90 8.34 14.63 4.91
N ILE A 91 7.91 15.79 4.42
CA ILE A 91 7.76 16.05 2.99
C ILE A 91 9.15 16.38 2.43
N ASP A 92 9.56 15.66 1.40
CA ASP A 92 10.82 15.95 0.70
C ASP A 92 10.64 17.13 -0.25
N HIS A 93 9.68 17.01 -1.17
CA HIS A 93 9.31 18.07 -2.10
C HIS A 93 7.90 17.86 -2.66
N ILE A 94 7.31 18.94 -3.18
CA ILE A 94 6.09 18.91 -3.98
C ILE A 94 6.48 18.60 -5.43
N ILE A 95 5.67 17.81 -6.13
CA ILE A 95 5.91 17.39 -7.51
C ILE A 95 4.99 18.11 -8.49
N GLU A 96 3.70 18.22 -8.15
CA GLU A 96 2.67 18.79 -9.03
C GLU A 96 1.61 19.54 -8.21
N GLU A 97 0.95 20.50 -8.86
CA GLU A 97 -0.23 21.20 -8.36
C GLU A 97 -1.42 20.89 -9.28
N GLN A 98 -2.59 20.64 -8.68
CA GLN A 98 -3.83 20.50 -9.42
C GLN A 98 -4.98 21.26 -8.73
N TYR A 99 -5.95 21.68 -9.53
CA TYR A 99 -7.22 22.24 -9.04
C TYR A 99 -8.30 21.16 -9.02
N VAL A 100 -8.87 20.91 -7.83
CA VAL A 100 -9.99 19.98 -7.66
C VAL A 100 -11.17 20.73 -7.03
N GLY A 101 -12.22 20.95 -7.82
CA GLY A 101 -13.39 21.74 -7.41
C GLY A 101 -13.00 23.19 -7.10
N HIS A 102 -13.21 23.61 -5.84
CA HIS A 102 -12.88 24.96 -5.36
C HIS A 102 -11.53 25.04 -4.63
N GLY A 103 -10.73 23.97 -4.60
CA GLY A 103 -9.48 23.91 -3.85
C GLY A 103 -8.26 23.54 -4.70
N LYS A 104 -7.08 23.89 -4.19
CA LYS A 104 -5.79 23.42 -4.70
C LYS A 104 -5.34 22.16 -3.94
N GLN A 105 -4.79 21.21 -4.67
CA GLN A 105 -4.12 20.04 -4.13
C GLN A 105 -2.70 19.96 -4.68
N TYR A 106 -1.80 19.38 -3.90
CA TYR A 106 -0.39 19.23 -4.24
C TYR A 106 -0.01 17.76 -4.14
N LEU A 107 0.69 17.26 -5.15
CA LEU A 107 1.24 15.91 -5.15
C LEU A 107 2.54 15.94 -4.36
N VAL A 108 2.53 15.29 -3.20
CA VAL A 108 3.60 15.33 -2.23
C VAL A 108 4.46 14.08 -2.33
N CYS A 109 5.76 14.28 -2.42
CA CYS A 109 6.76 13.23 -2.29
C CYS A 109 7.23 13.16 -0.83
N TRP A 110 7.05 12.01 -0.19
CA TRP A 110 7.50 11.80 1.19
C TRP A 110 8.98 11.43 1.25
N SER A 111 9.70 12.00 2.22
CA SER A 111 11.12 11.71 2.40
C SER A 111 11.35 10.25 2.76
N GLY A 112 12.21 9.58 1.98
CA GLY A 112 12.53 8.16 2.14
C GLY A 112 11.52 7.19 1.50
N PHE A 113 10.45 7.67 0.88
CA PHE A 113 9.51 6.85 0.12
C PHE A 113 9.74 6.97 -1.39
N GLY A 114 9.23 5.99 -2.14
CA GLY A 114 9.28 6.01 -3.60
C GLY A 114 8.05 6.69 -4.20
N PRO A 115 8.02 6.89 -5.53
CA PRO A 115 6.90 7.54 -6.22
C PRO A 115 5.56 6.80 -6.10
N ALA A 116 5.59 5.53 -5.66
CA ALA A 116 4.40 4.73 -5.41
C ALA A 116 3.62 5.17 -4.17
N ASP A 117 4.27 5.87 -3.24
CA ASP A 117 3.69 6.33 -1.98
C ASP A 117 3.33 7.83 -2.03
N ASN A 118 3.45 8.48 -3.20
CA ASN A 118 3.08 9.88 -3.37
C ASN A 118 1.59 10.08 -3.14
N GLU A 119 1.23 11.18 -2.49
CA GLU A 119 -0.17 11.45 -2.11
C GLU A 119 -0.57 12.89 -2.46
N TRP A 120 -1.82 13.07 -2.89
CA TRP A 120 -2.41 14.37 -3.11
C TRP A 120 -2.92 14.94 -1.79
N LEU A 121 -2.25 15.98 -1.28
CA LEU A 121 -2.67 16.69 -0.08
C LEU A 121 -3.33 18.01 -0.42
N SER A 122 -4.31 18.41 0.40
CA SER A 122 -4.99 19.69 0.21
C SER A 122 -4.10 20.84 0.69
N TRP A 123 -4.29 22.04 0.11
CA TRP A 123 -3.59 23.24 0.59
C TRP A 123 -3.75 23.46 2.11
N LYS A 124 -4.92 23.12 2.69
CA LYS A 124 -5.17 23.29 4.13
C LYS A 124 -4.30 22.38 4.99
N ASP A 125 -3.97 21.19 4.49
CA ASP A 125 -3.11 20.24 5.20
C ASP A 125 -1.63 20.65 5.11
N LEU A 126 -1.28 21.43 4.07
CA LEU A 126 0.07 21.91 3.79
C LEU A 126 0.32 23.37 4.20
N ASP A 127 -0.69 24.08 4.71
CA ASP A 127 -0.62 25.50 5.06
C ASP A 127 0.51 25.83 6.06
N LYS A 128 0.94 24.85 6.86
CA LYS A 128 2.02 24.98 7.84
C LYS A 128 3.34 24.32 7.40
N CYS A 129 3.40 23.78 6.19
CA CYS A 129 4.54 23.03 5.69
C CYS A 129 5.48 23.94 4.89
N LYS A 130 6.75 24.00 5.33
CA LYS A 130 7.82 24.76 4.65
C LYS A 130 8.04 24.35 3.19
N ALA A 131 7.66 23.13 2.81
CA ALA A 131 7.77 22.65 1.43
C ALA A 131 6.90 23.46 0.46
N LEU A 132 5.81 24.08 0.94
CA LEU A 132 4.96 24.94 0.13
C LEU A 132 5.59 26.32 -0.14
N ASP A 133 6.46 26.80 0.75
CA ASP A 133 7.15 28.09 0.59
C ASP A 133 8.26 28.05 -0.47
N ILE A 134 8.75 26.85 -0.81
CA ILE A 134 9.88 26.61 -1.72
C ILE A 134 9.40 26.18 -3.12
N TRP A 135 8.11 25.81 -3.26
CA TRP A 135 7.48 25.37 -4.50
C TRP A 135 7.06 26.55 -5.39
#